data_AF-A0A8S2EC77-F1
#
_entry.id   AF-A0A8S2EC77-F1
#
_cell.length_a   1.000
_cell.length_b   1.000
_cell.length_c   1.000
_cell.angle_alpha   90.00
_cell.angle_beta   90.00
_cell.angle_gamma   90.00
#
_symmetry.space_group_name_H-M   'P 1'
#
loop_
_entity.id
_entity.type
_entity.pdbx_description
1 polymer ?
#
loop_
_entity_poly.entity_id
_entity_poly.type
_entity_poly.pdbx_seq_one_letter_code
_entity_poly.pdbx_strand_id
1 'polypeptide(L)'
;MQSTTQVIQHDTSNDLLVKIHSVGINPFDSMERNGRDATVTVVKIGQGKTQEKYHVGDHIWISADPLRLGTLTEYTICTHDECGLLSENYSTKDKWMELTAVSFGMTTAWTALVTTGKVSTDRES
;
A
#
# COMPACT_ATOMS: atom_id res chain seq x y z
N MET A 1 -12.78 -26.22 4.16
CA MET A 1 -12.74 -24.83 3.67
C MET A 1 -12.69 -24.87 2.16
N GLN A 2 -13.70 -24.35 1.47
CA GLN A 2 -13.62 -24.17 0.02
C GLN A 2 -12.73 -22.95 -0.26
N SER A 3 -11.57 -23.16 -0.88
CA SER A 3 -10.75 -22.07 -1.40
C SER A 3 -11.53 -21.44 -2.55
N THR A 4 -12.09 -20.27 -2.33
CA THR A 4 -12.79 -19.51 -3.37
C THR A 4 -11.71 -18.71 -4.09
N THR A 5 -11.26 -19.18 -5.25
CA THR A 5 -10.37 -18.40 -6.10
C THR A 5 -11.16 -17.20 -6.62
N GLN A 6 -10.93 -16.04 -6.03
CA GLN A 6 -11.49 -14.79 -6.54
C GLN A 6 -10.66 -14.38 -7.76
N VAL A 7 -11.30 -14.31 -8.92
CA VAL A 7 -10.64 -13.82 -10.14
C VAL A 7 -10.53 -12.32 -10.03
N ILE A 8 -9.31 -11.81 -9.92
CA ILE A 8 -9.05 -10.38 -9.91
C ILE A 8 -9.17 -9.88 -11.35
N GLN A 9 -10.26 -9.17 -11.64
CA GLN A 9 -10.40 -8.45 -12.90
C GLN A 9 -9.47 -7.23 -12.88
N HIS A 10 -8.31 -7.39 -13.54
CA HIS A 10 -7.35 -6.31 -13.77
C HIS A 10 -7.61 -5.71 -15.15
N ASP A 11 -8.48 -4.71 -15.22
CA ASP A 11 -8.72 -3.97 -16.46
C ASP A 11 -9.15 -2.53 -16.17
N THR A 12 -8.17 -1.63 -16.00
CA THR A 12 -8.42 -0.20 -15.78
C THR A 12 -7.13 0.60 -15.91
N SER A 13 -7.25 1.80 -16.48
CA SER A 13 -6.19 2.80 -16.46
C SER A 13 -5.82 3.19 -15.02
N ASN A 14 -4.53 3.32 -14.75
CA ASN A 14 -3.88 3.73 -13.51
C ASN A 14 -3.83 2.68 -12.38
N ASP A 15 -4.26 1.46 -12.63
CA ASP A 15 -4.24 0.38 -11.63
C ASP A 15 -2.92 -0.41 -11.64
N LEU A 16 -2.56 -0.97 -10.48
CA LEU A 16 -1.47 -1.92 -10.28
C LEU A 16 -2.05 -3.22 -9.75
N LEU A 17 -1.81 -4.33 -10.44
CA LEU A 17 -1.93 -5.64 -9.81
C LEU A 17 -0.68 -5.88 -8.98
N VAL A 18 -0.89 -6.23 -7.71
CA VAL A 18 0.21 -6.43 -6.77
C VAL A 18 0.08 -7.76 -6.05
N LYS A 19 1.22 -8.36 -5.73
CA LYS A 19 1.32 -9.58 -4.90
C LYS A 19 1.67 -9.20 -3.47
N ILE A 20 0.85 -9.64 -2.52
CA ILE A 20 1.04 -9.37 -1.09
C ILE A 20 2.20 -10.20 -0.53
N HIS A 21 3.06 -9.58 0.29
CA HIS A 21 4.12 -10.28 1.02
C HIS A 21 3.96 -10.23 2.53
N SER A 22 3.53 -9.09 3.05
CA SER A 22 3.18 -8.93 4.46
C SER A 22 2.08 -7.90 4.61
N VAL A 23 1.26 -8.03 5.65
CA VAL A 23 0.07 -7.21 5.90
C VAL A 23 0.11 -6.62 7.29
N GLY A 24 -0.43 -5.41 7.43
CA GLY A 24 -0.57 -4.73 8.70
C GLY A 24 -1.97 -4.96 9.24
N ILE A 25 -2.07 -5.28 10.53
CA ILE A 25 -3.35 -5.37 11.23
C ILE A 25 -3.48 -4.13 12.11
N ASN A 26 -4.55 -3.38 11.87
CA ASN A 26 -4.87 -2.14 12.54
C ASN A 26 -6.16 -2.30 13.36
N PRO A 27 -6.40 -1.43 14.37
CA PRO A 27 -7.66 -1.43 15.11
C PRO A 27 -8.90 -1.29 14.21
N PHE A 28 -8.76 -0.59 13.08
CA PHE A 28 -9.83 -0.41 12.09
C PHE A 28 -10.31 -1.73 11.48
N ASP A 29 -9.45 -2.75 11.40
CA ASP A 29 -9.82 -4.06 10.84
C ASP A 29 -10.84 -4.84 11.69
N SER A 30 -11.05 -4.41 12.95
CA SER A 30 -12.14 -4.93 13.78
C SER A 30 -13.52 -4.53 13.26
N MET A 31 -13.60 -3.42 12.51
CA MET A 31 -14.80 -2.91 11.87
C MET A 31 -14.89 -3.35 10.41
N GLU A 32 -13.75 -3.42 9.71
CA GLU A 32 -13.68 -3.83 8.30
C GLU A 32 -12.62 -4.93 8.08
N ARG A 33 -13.05 -6.17 7.87
CA ARG A 33 -12.16 -7.34 7.88
C ARG A 33 -11.45 -7.62 6.55
N ASN A 34 -11.03 -6.59 5.83
CA ASN A 34 -10.40 -6.72 4.51
C ASN A 34 -8.90 -6.43 4.52
N GLY A 35 -8.35 -5.78 5.56
CA GLY A 35 -6.96 -5.32 5.60
C GLY A 35 -6.71 -4.13 4.68
N ARG A 36 -5.79 -3.25 5.08
CA ARG A 36 -5.46 -2.05 4.30
C ARG A 36 -3.99 -1.90 3.99
N ASP A 37 -3.14 -2.42 4.87
CA ASP A 37 -1.71 -2.23 4.77
C ASP A 37 -1.05 -3.47 4.21
N ALA A 38 -0.12 -3.26 3.28
CA ALA A 38 0.81 -4.30 2.90
C ALA A 38 2.08 -3.75 2.29
N THR A 39 3.13 -4.57 2.36
CA THR A 39 4.22 -4.51 1.39
C THR A 39 3.99 -5.53 0.29
N VAL A 40 4.22 -5.12 -0.95
CA VAL A 40 3.83 -5.87 -2.13
C VAL A 40 4.89 -5.79 -3.22
N THR A 41 4.78 -6.68 -4.21
CA THR A 41 5.49 -6.53 -5.49
C THR A 41 4.49 -6.25 -6.60
N VAL A 42 4.82 -5.28 -7.47
CA VAL A 42 4.06 -5.00 -8.69
C VAL A 42 4.21 -6.17 -9.65
N VAL A 43 3.08 -6.79 -10.02
CA VAL A 43 3.06 -7.92 -10.97
C VAL A 43 2.51 -7.53 -12.33
N LYS A 44 1.64 -6.51 -12.40
CA LYS A 44 1.11 -5.96 -13.65
C LYS A 44 0.76 -4.49 -13.46
N ILE A 45 0.89 -3.71 -14.52
CA ILE A 45 0.60 -2.28 -14.54
C ILE A 45 -0.47 -2.01 -15.59
N GLY A 46 -1.49 -1.25 -15.23
CA GLY A 46 -2.48 -0.67 -16.12
C GLY A 46 -1.95 0.58 -16.85
N GLN A 47 -2.62 0.98 -17.92
CA GLN A 47 -2.20 2.14 -18.72
C GLN A 47 -2.38 3.47 -17.97
N GLY A 48 -1.67 4.53 -18.33
CA GLY A 48 -1.82 5.88 -17.76
C GLY A 48 -0.60 6.35 -16.95
N LYS A 49 -0.83 7.12 -15.88
CA LYS A 49 0.21 7.75 -15.06
C LYS A 49 1.03 6.74 -14.25
N THR A 50 0.44 5.60 -13.92
CA THR A 50 1.06 4.64 -13.01
C THR A 50 2.29 3.97 -13.63
N GLN A 51 2.30 3.78 -14.94
CA GLN A 51 3.45 3.28 -15.71
C GLN A 51 4.56 4.33 -15.90
N GLU A 52 4.36 5.60 -15.54
CA GLU A 52 5.44 6.60 -15.49
C GLU A 52 6.26 6.49 -14.20
N LYS A 53 5.66 5.96 -13.12
CA LYS A 53 6.25 5.94 -11.78
C LYS A 53 6.67 4.54 -11.32
N TYR A 54 5.96 3.50 -11.75
CA TYR A 54 6.15 2.13 -11.28
C TYR A 54 6.49 1.19 -12.43
N HIS A 55 7.23 0.13 -12.11
CA HIS A 55 7.65 -0.94 -13.01
C HIS A 55 7.27 -2.31 -12.44
N VAL A 56 7.08 -3.30 -13.31
CA VAL A 56 6.87 -4.68 -12.88
C VAL A 56 8.13 -5.15 -12.13
N GLY A 57 7.94 -5.70 -10.94
CA GLY A 57 9.02 -6.08 -10.03
C GLY A 57 9.27 -5.09 -8.90
N ASP A 58 8.74 -3.86 -8.99
CA ASP A 58 8.91 -2.87 -7.92
C ASP A 58 8.33 -3.35 -6.60
N HIS A 59 9.05 -3.06 -5.52
CA HIS A 59 8.60 -3.26 -4.16
C HIS A 59 7.99 -1.97 -3.63
N ILE A 60 6.72 -2.02 -3.22
CA ILE A 60 5.97 -0.85 -2.77
C ILE A 60 5.23 -1.16 -1.47
N TRP A 61 4.93 -0.11 -0.71
CA TRP A 61 3.92 -0.18 0.35
C TRP A 61 2.57 0.27 -0.22
N ILE A 62 1.48 -0.28 0.31
CA ILE A 62 0.11 0.07 -0.07
C ILE A 62 -0.73 0.36 1.17
N SER A 63 -1.59 1.38 1.06
CA SER A 63 -2.70 1.66 1.98
C SER A 63 -3.99 1.67 1.16
N ALA A 64 -4.64 0.51 1.06
CA ALA A 64 -5.81 0.31 0.20
C ALA A 64 -7.02 1.17 0.62
N ASP A 65 -7.74 1.71 -0.36
CA ASP A 65 -8.99 2.43 -0.18
C ASP A 65 -10.08 1.51 0.41
N PRO A 66 -10.88 2.00 1.38
CA PRO A 66 -12.04 1.30 1.95
C PRO A 66 -12.98 0.62 0.95
N LEU A 67 -13.13 1.22 -0.22
CA LEU A 67 -14.12 0.85 -1.22
C LEU A 67 -13.59 -0.21 -2.19
N ARG A 68 -12.31 -0.58 -2.07
CA ARG A 68 -11.65 -1.59 -2.90
C ARG A 68 -11.42 -2.88 -2.12
N LEU A 69 -10.99 -3.91 -2.85
CA LEU A 69 -10.50 -5.14 -2.24
C LEU A 69 -9.27 -4.85 -1.36
N GLY A 70 -9.36 -5.25 -0.10
CA GLY A 70 -8.29 -5.03 0.87
C GLY A 70 -7.07 -5.92 0.68
N THR A 71 -6.20 -5.95 1.68
CA THR A 71 -4.88 -6.60 1.62
C THR A 71 -4.83 -8.01 2.20
N LEU A 72 -5.90 -8.50 2.85
CA LEU A 72 -5.99 -9.88 3.37
C LEU A 72 -6.30 -10.90 2.25
N THR A 73 -5.44 -10.91 1.23
CA THR A 73 -5.51 -11.70 -0.01
C THR A 73 -4.09 -11.95 -0.51
N GLU A 74 -3.90 -12.89 -1.43
CA GLU A 74 -2.57 -13.10 -2.07
C GLU A 74 -2.24 -12.01 -3.08
N TYR A 75 -3.27 -11.41 -3.68
CA TYR A 75 -3.17 -10.37 -4.70
C TYR A 75 -4.28 -9.35 -4.51
N THR A 76 -3.98 -8.08 -4.76
CA THR A 76 -4.98 -7.01 -4.79
C THR A 76 -4.67 -5.99 -5.88
N ILE A 77 -5.54 -5.01 -6.05
CA ILE A 77 -5.34 -3.88 -6.96
C ILE A 77 -5.25 -2.59 -6.14
N CYS A 78 -4.22 -1.79 -6.41
CA CYS A 78 -4.10 -0.43 -5.90
C CYS A 78 -3.84 0.57 -7.04
N THR A 79 -4.01 1.85 -6.78
CA THR A 79 -3.72 2.95 -7.68
C THR A 79 -2.44 3.67 -7.26
N HIS A 80 -1.94 4.60 -8.09
CA HIS A 80 -0.75 5.39 -7.78
C HIS A 80 -0.86 6.30 -6.54
N ASP A 81 -2.08 6.58 -6.07
CA ASP A 81 -2.36 7.44 -4.91
C ASP A 81 -2.38 6.66 -3.59
N GLU A 82 -2.50 5.33 -3.68
CA GLU A 82 -2.62 4.43 -2.53
C GLU A 82 -1.29 3.76 -2.18
N CYS A 83 -0.21 4.09 -2.90
CA CYS A 83 1.04 3.37 -2.78
C CYS A 83 2.29 4.25 -2.93
N GLY A 84 3.41 3.78 -2.38
CA GLY A 84 4.70 4.44 -2.49
C GLY A 84 5.84 3.45 -2.69
N LEU A 85 6.85 3.87 -3.46
CA LEU A 85 8.07 3.09 -3.66
C LEU A 85 8.78 2.87 -2.33
N LEU A 86 9.26 1.65 -2.12
CA LEU A 86 10.23 1.36 -1.08
C LEU A 86 11.61 1.77 -1.60
N SER A 87 12.37 2.50 -0.78
CA SER A 87 13.75 2.84 -1.15
C SER A 87 14.60 1.58 -1.23
N GLU A 88 15.59 1.56 -2.15
CA GLU A 88 16.40 0.36 -2.47
C GLU A 88 17.01 -0.31 -1.23
N ASN A 89 17.40 0.48 -0.23
CA ASN A 89 17.99 0.01 1.03
C ASN A 89 17.01 -0.77 1.93
N TYR A 90 15.71 -0.70 1.65
CA TYR A 90 14.64 -1.35 2.42
C TYR A 90 13.83 -2.35 1.60
N SER A 91 14.14 -2.56 0.32
CA SER A 91 13.42 -3.50 -0.54
C SER A 91 13.74 -4.99 -0.27
N THR A 92 14.46 -5.30 0.82
CA THR A 92 14.83 -6.68 1.18
C THR A 92 13.72 -7.38 1.97
N LYS A 93 13.56 -8.69 1.76
CA LYS A 93 12.45 -9.49 2.31
C LYS A 93 12.35 -9.46 3.83
N ASP A 94 13.49 -9.39 4.50
CA ASP A 94 13.60 -9.30 5.95
C ASP A 94 13.00 -8.01 6.54
N LYS A 95 12.86 -6.96 5.72
CA LYS A 95 12.35 -5.64 6.14
C LYS A 95 10.89 -5.39 5.77
N TRP A 96 10.28 -6.23 4.94
CA TRP A 96 8.91 -6.04 4.46
C TRP A 96 7.88 -5.92 5.60
N MET A 97 8.04 -6.71 6.66
CA MET A 97 7.16 -6.63 7.83
C MET A 97 7.25 -5.26 8.51
N GLU A 98 8.47 -4.74 8.70
CA GLU A 98 8.69 -3.43 9.33
C GLU A 98 8.12 -2.29 8.48
N LEU A 99 8.30 -2.40 7.16
CA LEU A 99 7.83 -1.40 6.20
C LEU A 99 6.31 -1.40 6.03
N THR A 100 5.62 -2.50 6.36
CA THR A 100 4.17 -2.52 6.29
C THR A 100 3.54 -1.50 7.25
N ALA A 101 4.19 -1.25 8.40
CA ALA A 101 3.77 -0.23 9.36
C ALA A 101 3.83 1.21 8.81
N VAL A 102 4.54 1.43 7.70
CA VAL A 102 4.64 2.74 7.03
C VAL A 102 3.30 3.16 6.41
N SER A 103 2.43 2.20 6.08
CA SER A 103 1.21 2.43 5.29
C SER A 103 0.14 3.19 6.07
N PHE A 104 -0.71 2.56 6.89
CA PHE A 104 -1.79 3.28 7.59
C PHE A 104 -1.32 4.05 8.81
N GLY A 105 -0.60 3.38 9.72
CA GLY A 105 -0.21 3.96 11.01
C GLY A 105 0.72 5.17 10.85
N MET A 106 1.79 5.02 10.07
CA MET A 106 2.77 6.09 9.88
C MET A 106 2.22 7.25 9.02
N THR A 107 1.47 6.99 7.94
CA THR A 107 0.86 8.08 7.16
C THR A 107 -0.19 8.84 7.97
N THR A 108 -0.93 8.16 8.86
CA THR A 108 -1.85 8.81 9.79
C THR A 108 -1.09 9.75 10.73
N ALA A 109 -0.01 9.27 11.35
CA ALA A 109 0.82 10.10 12.22
C ALA A 109 1.46 11.28 11.47
N TRP A 110 1.97 11.04 10.26
CA TRP A 110 2.55 12.07 9.40
C TRP A 110 1.53 13.16 9.04
N THR A 111 0.35 12.76 8.56
CA THR A 111 -0.74 13.68 8.21
C THR A 111 -1.16 14.50 9.44
N ALA A 112 -1.28 13.87 10.60
CA ALA A 112 -1.63 14.55 11.84
C ALA A 112 -0.58 15.58 12.26
N LEU A 113 0.72 15.30 12.10
CA LEU A 113 1.79 16.22 12.46
C LEU A 113 1.96 17.36 11.44
N VAL A 114 2.04 17.02 10.15
CA VAL A 114 2.43 17.96 9.09
C VAL A 114 1.23 18.72 8.55
N THR A 115 0.16 18.02 8.19
CA THR A 115 -1.02 18.64 7.57
C THR A 115 -1.93 19.29 8.60
N THR A 116 -2.22 18.59 9.71
CA THR A 116 -3.11 19.10 10.75
C THR A 116 -2.36 19.94 11.78
N GLY A 117 -1.27 19.41 12.33
CA GLY A 117 -0.48 20.03 13.39
C GLY A 117 0.44 21.15 12.92
N LYS A 118 0.70 21.24 11.60
CA LYS A 118 1.60 22.23 10.98
C LYS A 118 2.96 22.31 11.66
N VAL A 119 3.47 21.18 12.14
CA VAL A 119 4.79 21.12 12.79
C VAL A 119 5.85 21.46 11.74
N SER A 120 6.57 22.57 11.94
CA SER A 120 7.72 22.96 11.13
C SER A 120 9.01 22.85 11.95
N THR A 121 10.13 22.63 11.25
CA THR A 121 11.47 22.69 11.85
C THR A 121 11.98 24.11 12.00
N ASP A 122 11.22 25.09 11.53
CA ASP A 122 11.58 26.50 11.62
C ASP A 122 11.51 26.91 13.09
N ARG A 123 12.67 26.92 13.74
CA ARG A 123 12.82 27.66 14.99
C ARG A 123 12.75 29.13 14.60
N GLU A 124 11.76 29.85 15.13
CA GLU A 124 11.80 31.32 15.12
C GLU A 124 13.15 31.74 15.73
N SER A 125 14.03 32.26 14.87
CA SER A 125 15.36 32.76 15.19
C SER A 125 15.29 34.16 15.79
#